data_AF-A0A2A6E570-F1
#
_entry.id   AF-A0A2A6E570-F1
#
_cell.length_a   1.000
_cell.length_b   1.000
_cell.length_c   1.000
_cell.angle_alpha   90.00
_cell.angle_beta   90.00
_cell.angle_gamma   90.00
#
_symmetry.space_group_name_H-M   'P 1'
#
loop_
_entity.id
_entity.type
_entity.pdbx_description
1 polymer ?
#
loop_
_entity_poly.entity_id
_entity_poly.type
_entity_poly.pdbx_seq_one_letter_code
_entity_poly.pdbx_strand_id
1 'polypeptide(L)'
;MVFCPIGIFGQTWDYPVKPGTEEWKKFQSNEEMVKACQVPESILQSLSTNELIDICLRYPLLYDVFAFNNTDEGLDKLFSDFNGIRALYKRKDASDNLIKRYIQKIHSFSLLNENRSELEKGDFIVAVDMLELILSRFGSEKHHDVERKETAKNILRSLVKGYEEKFKYAAYFQGSGFRTNIYSRASIVMNNKNMAEFSHMSLYSKSEMTNEQFVKMIDELSYQLIK
;
A
#
# COMPACT_ATOMS: atom_id res chain seq x y z
N MET A 1 -8.05 -35.29 13.58
CA MET A 1 -7.26 -35.13 12.34
C MET A 1 -7.08 -33.65 12.14
N VAL A 2 -5.93 -33.10 12.55
CA VAL A 2 -5.67 -31.65 12.50
C VAL A 2 -5.30 -31.31 11.07
N PHE A 3 -6.19 -30.65 10.35
CA PHE A 3 -5.89 -30.04 9.07
C PHE A 3 -4.92 -28.88 9.33
N CYS A 4 -3.63 -29.12 9.05
CA CYS A 4 -2.63 -28.08 8.97
C CYS A 4 -2.81 -27.41 7.60
N PRO A 5 -3.23 -26.14 7.49
CA PRO A 5 -3.29 -25.49 6.20
C PRO A 5 -1.87 -25.32 5.71
N ILE A 6 -1.66 -25.72 4.46
CA ILE A 6 -0.40 -25.75 3.73
C ILE A 6 0.33 -24.43 3.94
N GLY A 7 1.39 -24.46 4.75
CA GLY A 7 2.35 -23.37 4.84
C GLY A 7 2.96 -23.16 3.46
N ILE A 8 2.80 -21.95 2.93
CA ILE A 8 3.59 -21.51 1.77
C ILE A 8 5.05 -21.57 2.22
N PHE A 9 5.85 -22.39 1.54
CA PHE A 9 7.27 -22.57 1.85
C PHE A 9 7.97 -21.20 1.98
N GLY A 10 8.45 -20.89 3.19
CA GLY A 10 9.24 -19.68 3.48
C GLY A 10 8.63 -18.69 4.47
N GLN A 11 7.37 -18.84 4.91
CA GLN A 11 6.77 -17.91 5.89
C GLN A 11 6.81 -18.48 7.31
N THR A 12 7.54 -17.80 8.21
CA THR A 12 7.85 -18.29 9.56
C THR A 12 6.87 -17.84 10.65
N TRP A 13 6.01 -16.84 10.39
CA TRP A 13 5.08 -16.28 11.38
C TRP A 13 3.75 -15.79 10.79
N ASP A 14 2.68 -15.91 11.58
CA ASP A 14 1.34 -15.39 11.29
C ASP A 14 0.70 -14.77 12.55
N TYR A 15 -0.32 -13.91 12.36
CA TYR A 15 -1.05 -13.27 13.44
C TYR A 15 -1.85 -14.31 14.24
N PRO A 16 -1.58 -14.47 15.55
CA PRO A 16 -2.25 -15.49 16.36
C PRO A 16 -3.74 -15.16 16.60
N VAL A 17 -4.09 -13.88 16.57
CA VAL A 17 -5.47 -13.39 16.74
C VAL A 17 -5.80 -12.48 15.56
N LYS A 18 -6.83 -12.85 14.79
CA LYS A 18 -7.24 -12.18 13.53
C LYS A 18 -8.73 -12.42 13.28
N PRO A 19 -9.40 -11.66 12.37
CA PRO A 19 -10.79 -11.86 12.02
C PRO A 19 -11.11 -13.34 11.76
N GLY A 20 -12.16 -13.83 12.40
CA GLY A 20 -12.58 -15.24 12.35
C GLY A 20 -12.16 -16.09 13.54
N THR A 21 -11.17 -15.69 14.35
CA THR A 21 -10.85 -16.42 15.60
C THR A 21 -11.82 -16.09 16.73
N GLU A 22 -11.95 -16.99 17.72
CA GLU A 22 -12.84 -16.77 18.87
C GLU A 22 -12.35 -15.63 19.78
N GLU A 23 -11.04 -15.43 19.87
CA GLU A 23 -10.43 -14.32 20.60
C GLU A 23 -10.76 -12.98 19.93
N TRP A 24 -10.73 -12.90 18.59
CA TRP A 24 -11.02 -11.68 17.87
C TRP A 24 -12.44 -11.16 18.12
N LYS A 25 -13.41 -12.07 18.22
CA LYS A 25 -14.82 -11.74 18.49
C LYS A 25 -15.05 -11.13 19.88
N LYS A 26 -14.10 -11.29 20.81
CA LYS A 26 -14.22 -10.78 22.18
C LYS A 26 -13.76 -9.34 22.32
N PHE A 27 -13.04 -8.80 21.34
CA PHE A 27 -12.57 -7.42 21.39
C PHE A 27 -13.73 -6.43 21.34
N GLN A 28 -13.70 -5.47 22.25
CA GLN A 28 -14.73 -4.43 22.40
C GLN A 28 -14.28 -3.08 21.86
N SER A 29 -13.00 -2.95 21.49
CA SER A 29 -12.44 -1.71 20.95
C SER A 29 -11.42 -1.97 19.84
N ASN A 30 -11.24 -0.97 18.97
CA ASN A 30 -10.17 -0.97 17.96
C ASN A 30 -8.78 -1.01 18.63
N GLU A 31 -8.60 -0.38 19.79
CA GLU A 31 -7.33 -0.40 20.53
C GLU A 31 -6.92 -1.82 20.94
N GLU A 32 -7.88 -2.65 21.39
CA GLU A 32 -7.62 -4.06 21.70
C GLU A 32 -7.20 -4.86 20.46
N MET A 33 -7.87 -4.63 19.33
CA MET A 33 -7.50 -5.24 18.05
C MET A 33 -6.09 -4.83 17.62
N VAL A 34 -5.77 -3.54 17.69
CA VAL A 34 -4.44 -3.00 17.38
C VAL A 34 -3.36 -3.65 18.25
N LYS A 35 -3.60 -3.77 19.57
CA LYS A 35 -2.67 -4.44 20.50
C LYS A 35 -2.46 -5.90 20.13
N ALA A 36 -3.52 -6.62 19.78
CA ALA A 36 -3.44 -8.03 19.39
C ALA A 36 -2.68 -8.24 18.07
N CYS A 37 -2.66 -7.24 17.19
CA CYS A 37 -1.95 -7.31 15.91
C CYS A 37 -0.49 -6.81 15.97
N GLN A 38 0.06 -6.46 17.13
CA GLN A 38 1.48 -6.12 17.21
C GLN A 38 2.35 -7.35 16.96
N VAL A 39 3.40 -7.19 16.15
CA VAL A 39 4.36 -8.26 15.88
C VAL A 39 5.44 -8.25 16.98
N PRO A 40 5.78 -9.38 17.61
CA PRO A 40 6.87 -9.41 18.59
C PRO A 40 8.19 -8.90 18.00
N GLU A 41 8.96 -8.12 18.76
CA GLU A 41 10.20 -7.51 18.28
C GLU A 41 11.22 -8.54 17.78
N SER A 42 11.32 -9.69 18.46
CA SER A 42 12.19 -10.80 18.04
C SER A 42 11.83 -11.34 16.64
N ILE A 43 10.54 -11.34 16.30
CA ILE A 43 10.06 -11.74 14.97
C ILE A 43 10.38 -10.65 13.95
N LEU A 44 10.12 -9.37 14.26
CA LEU A 44 10.44 -8.27 13.36
C LEU A 44 11.92 -8.23 12.94
N GLN A 45 12.81 -8.57 13.87
CA GLN A 45 14.26 -8.65 13.64
C GLN A 45 14.69 -9.87 12.83
N SER A 46 13.96 -10.99 12.91
CA SER A 46 14.31 -12.22 12.18
C SER A 46 13.80 -12.25 10.73
N LEU A 47 12.75 -11.48 10.42
CA LEU A 47 12.13 -11.51 9.08
C LEU A 47 13.04 -10.85 8.02
N SER A 48 13.13 -11.46 6.84
CA SER A 48 13.59 -10.77 5.63
C SER A 48 12.63 -9.64 5.23
N THR A 49 13.08 -8.73 4.37
CA THR A 49 12.25 -7.58 3.95
C THR A 49 11.01 -8.05 3.19
N ASN A 50 11.14 -9.11 2.38
CA ASN A 50 9.99 -9.68 1.66
C ASN A 50 8.97 -10.33 2.60
N GLU A 51 9.43 -11.04 3.64
CA GLU A 51 8.53 -11.59 4.65
C GLU A 51 7.86 -10.47 5.46
N LEU A 52 8.56 -9.40 5.81
CA LEU A 52 7.95 -8.26 6.50
C LEU A 52 6.90 -7.56 5.63
N ILE A 53 7.12 -7.45 4.32
CA ILE A 53 6.09 -6.96 3.38
C ILE A 53 4.86 -7.87 3.42
N ASP A 54 5.04 -9.20 3.40
CA ASP A 54 3.92 -10.15 3.50
C ASP A 54 3.16 -10.03 4.82
N ILE A 55 3.86 -9.74 5.91
CA ILE A 55 3.25 -9.50 7.23
C ILE A 55 2.44 -8.21 7.22
N CYS A 56 2.96 -7.14 6.62
CA CYS A 56 2.25 -5.87 6.50
C CYS A 56 1.00 -5.98 5.63
N LEU A 57 1.07 -6.69 4.50
CA LEU A 57 -0.08 -6.89 3.60
C LEU A 57 -1.15 -7.81 4.18
N ARG A 58 -0.82 -8.61 5.21
CA ARG A 58 -1.77 -9.46 5.95
C ARG A 58 -2.16 -8.88 7.30
N TYR A 59 -1.77 -7.64 7.58
CA TYR A 59 -2.15 -6.97 8.83
C TYR A 59 -3.68 -6.99 8.97
N PRO A 60 -4.24 -7.54 10.06
CA PRO A 60 -5.68 -7.78 10.14
C PRO A 60 -6.56 -6.53 10.05
N LEU A 61 -6.01 -5.35 10.37
CA LEU A 61 -6.69 -4.05 10.29
C LEU A 61 -6.20 -3.20 9.11
N LEU A 62 -5.57 -3.80 8.09
CA LEU A 62 -5.01 -3.04 6.96
C LEU A 62 -6.06 -2.20 6.24
N TYR A 63 -7.29 -2.71 6.18
CA TYR A 63 -8.44 -2.06 5.55
C TYR A 63 -8.89 -0.78 6.26
N ASP A 64 -8.53 -0.57 7.53
CA ASP A 64 -8.94 0.60 8.31
C ASP A 64 -8.44 1.90 7.66
N VAL A 65 -7.36 1.86 6.87
CA VAL A 65 -6.85 3.00 6.09
C VAL A 65 -7.96 3.65 5.24
N PHE A 66 -8.88 2.85 4.68
CA PHE A 66 -9.93 3.35 3.80
C PHE A 66 -11.16 3.91 4.53
N ALA A 67 -11.26 3.66 5.85
CA ALA A 67 -12.37 4.11 6.69
C ALA A 67 -12.28 5.60 7.08
N PHE A 68 -11.12 6.24 6.86
CA PHE A 68 -10.90 7.66 7.14
C PHE A 68 -11.45 8.58 6.05
N ASN A 69 -11.55 9.88 6.39
CA ASN A 69 -12.07 10.91 5.49
C ASN A 69 -11.15 11.14 4.30
N ASN A 70 -9.84 11.08 4.54
CA ASN A 70 -8.80 11.12 3.51
C ASN A 70 -7.75 10.03 3.75
N THR A 71 -7.00 9.73 2.69
CA THR A 71 -6.01 8.64 2.69
C THR A 71 -4.79 8.97 3.55
N ASP A 72 -4.41 10.24 3.69
CA ASP A 72 -3.30 10.65 4.55
C ASP A 72 -3.55 10.29 6.02
N GLU A 73 -4.73 10.65 6.56
CA GLU A 73 -5.18 10.30 7.91
C GLU A 73 -5.15 8.78 8.15
N GLY A 74 -5.65 8.00 7.20
CA GLY A 74 -5.66 6.54 7.31
C GLY A 74 -4.25 5.96 7.33
N LEU A 75 -3.35 6.46 6.49
CA LEU A 75 -1.96 6.02 6.49
C LEU A 75 -1.19 6.48 7.74
N ASP A 76 -1.50 7.66 8.29
CA ASP A 76 -0.92 8.14 9.54
C ASP A 76 -1.38 7.28 10.70
N LYS A 77 -2.65 6.88 10.70
CA LYS A 77 -3.18 5.94 11.69
C LYS A 77 -2.50 4.57 11.58
N LEU A 78 -2.36 4.02 10.37
CA LEU A 78 -1.63 2.76 10.14
C LEU A 78 -0.19 2.85 10.67
N PHE A 79 0.51 3.94 10.37
CA PHE A 79 1.87 4.17 10.85
C PHE A 79 1.95 4.28 12.38
N SER A 80 0.99 4.99 13.00
CA SER A 80 0.90 5.15 14.45
C SER A 80 0.59 3.82 15.16
N ASP A 81 -0.32 3.03 14.62
CA ASP A 81 -0.89 1.90 15.34
C ASP A 81 -0.07 0.62 15.15
N PHE A 82 0.51 0.40 13.98
CA PHE A 82 1.11 -0.89 13.65
C PHE A 82 2.64 -0.86 13.67
N ASN A 83 3.27 -1.68 14.51
CA ASN A 83 4.73 -1.74 14.58
C ASN A 83 5.40 -2.34 13.33
N GLY A 84 4.75 -3.26 12.62
CA GLY A 84 5.32 -3.88 11.42
C GLY A 84 5.54 -2.88 10.27
N ILE A 85 4.59 -1.96 10.03
CA ILE A 85 4.78 -0.92 9.00
C ILE A 85 5.91 0.04 9.37
N ARG A 86 6.03 0.41 10.66
CA ARG A 86 7.16 1.22 11.15
C ARG A 86 8.49 0.50 10.99
N ALA A 87 8.53 -0.80 11.27
CA ALA A 87 9.72 -1.62 11.05
C ALA A 87 10.09 -1.68 9.56
N LEU A 88 9.11 -1.78 8.66
CA LEU A 88 9.33 -1.80 7.22
C LEU A 88 9.93 -0.49 6.73
N TYR A 89 9.37 0.66 7.13
CA TYR A 89 9.89 1.99 6.75
C TYR A 89 11.31 2.28 7.25
N LYS A 90 11.81 1.54 8.24
CA LYS A 90 13.20 1.68 8.73
C LYS A 90 14.21 0.89 7.89
N ARG A 91 13.79 -0.02 7.01
CA ARG A 91 14.71 -0.89 6.26
C ARG A 91 15.20 -0.19 4.99
N LYS A 92 16.53 -0.16 4.82
CA LYS A 92 17.19 0.50 3.68
C LYS A 92 16.79 -0.10 2.33
N ASP A 93 16.50 -1.40 2.28
CA ASP A 93 16.13 -2.13 1.07
C ASP A 93 14.60 -2.23 0.86
N ALA A 94 13.79 -1.57 1.69
CA ALA A 94 12.34 -1.70 1.63
C ALA A 94 11.73 -1.19 0.33
N SER A 95 12.16 -0.02 -0.17
CA SER A 95 11.63 0.56 -1.41
C SER A 95 11.80 -0.39 -2.60
N ASP A 96 12.99 -0.97 -2.74
CA ASP A 96 13.31 -1.85 -3.87
C ASP A 96 12.51 -3.15 -3.81
N ASN A 97 12.36 -3.73 -2.62
CA ASN A 97 11.56 -4.94 -2.44
C ASN A 97 10.06 -4.67 -2.64
N LEU A 98 9.55 -3.51 -2.20
CA LEU A 98 8.17 -3.10 -2.43
C LEU A 98 7.88 -2.88 -3.92
N ILE A 99 8.79 -2.22 -4.65
CA ILE A 99 8.68 -2.06 -6.12
C ILE A 99 8.63 -3.44 -6.79
N LYS A 100 9.56 -4.35 -6.45
CA LYS A 100 9.58 -5.71 -6.99
C LYS A 100 8.26 -6.44 -6.72
N ARG A 101 7.75 -6.36 -5.49
CA ARG A 101 6.49 -6.99 -5.11
C ARG A 101 5.29 -6.41 -5.87
N TYR A 102 5.25 -5.10 -6.03
CA TYR A 102 4.20 -4.42 -6.78
C TYR A 102 4.21 -4.81 -8.25
N ILE A 103 5.39 -4.82 -8.89
CA ILE A 103 5.55 -5.26 -10.28
C ILE A 103 5.14 -6.73 -10.45
N GLN A 104 5.51 -7.61 -9.51
CA GLN A 104 5.05 -9.00 -9.50
C GLN A 104 3.51 -9.08 -9.47
N LYS A 105 2.84 -8.32 -8.60
CA LYS A 105 1.37 -8.27 -8.53
C LYS A 105 0.76 -7.77 -9.83
N ILE A 106 1.30 -6.70 -10.42
CA ILE A 106 0.84 -6.17 -11.71
C ILE A 106 0.92 -7.24 -12.82
N HIS A 107 2.05 -7.95 -12.92
CA HIS A 107 2.21 -9.03 -13.90
C HIS A 107 1.25 -10.22 -13.65
N SER A 108 0.66 -10.31 -12.46
CA SER A 108 -0.32 -11.32 -12.08
C SER A 108 -1.77 -10.85 -12.13
N PHE A 109 -2.09 -9.71 -12.77
CA PHE A 109 -3.49 -9.27 -12.92
C PHE A 109 -4.36 -10.26 -13.70
N SER A 110 -3.76 -11.08 -14.56
CA SER A 110 -4.47 -12.16 -15.26
C SER A 110 -5.16 -13.15 -14.31
N LEU A 111 -4.66 -13.29 -13.07
CA LEU A 111 -5.26 -14.12 -12.03
C LEU A 111 -6.68 -13.67 -11.64
N LEU A 112 -7.04 -12.41 -11.89
CA LEU A 112 -8.39 -11.89 -11.63
C LEU A 112 -9.45 -12.53 -12.54
N ASN A 113 -9.04 -13.00 -13.72
CA ASN A 113 -9.91 -13.70 -14.67
C ASN A 113 -10.06 -15.20 -14.37
N GLU A 114 -9.28 -15.73 -13.43
CA GLU A 114 -9.39 -17.14 -13.02
C GLU A 114 -10.65 -17.36 -12.19
N ASN A 115 -11.03 -18.63 -12.04
CA ASN A 115 -12.15 -19.04 -11.18
C ASN A 115 -11.77 -18.95 -9.69
N ARG A 116 -11.65 -17.72 -9.19
CA ARG A 116 -11.42 -17.35 -7.80
C ARG A 116 -12.68 -16.77 -7.18
N SER A 117 -12.83 -16.91 -5.88
CA SER A 117 -13.92 -16.25 -5.15
C SER A 117 -13.78 -14.73 -5.21
N GLU A 118 -14.90 -14.02 -5.07
CA GLU A 118 -14.91 -12.55 -5.03
C GLU A 118 -14.09 -12.00 -3.85
N LEU A 119 -14.03 -12.74 -2.74
CA LEU A 119 -13.18 -12.40 -1.60
C LEU A 119 -11.69 -12.45 -1.98
N GLU A 120 -11.24 -13.53 -2.64
CA GLU A 120 -9.84 -13.64 -3.07
C GLU A 120 -9.45 -12.57 -4.10
N LYS A 121 -10.38 -12.20 -4.99
CA LYS A 121 -10.17 -11.07 -5.93
C LYS A 121 -10.09 -9.74 -5.18
N GLY A 122 -10.98 -9.52 -4.21
CA GLY A 122 -10.97 -8.34 -3.35
C GLY A 122 -9.66 -8.19 -2.57
N ASP A 123 -9.21 -9.26 -1.90
CA ASP A 123 -7.94 -9.31 -1.18
C ASP A 123 -6.75 -9.03 -2.12
N PHE A 124 -6.78 -9.55 -3.34
CA PHE A 124 -5.75 -9.28 -4.34
C PHE A 124 -5.70 -7.80 -4.73
N ILE A 125 -6.86 -7.20 -5.05
CA ILE A 125 -6.97 -5.79 -5.43
C ILE A 125 -6.50 -4.90 -4.29
N VAL A 126 -6.93 -5.18 -3.06
CA VAL A 126 -6.51 -4.37 -1.92
C VAL A 126 -5.01 -4.51 -1.65
N ALA A 127 -4.43 -5.70 -1.81
CA ALA A 127 -2.97 -5.84 -1.70
C ALA A 127 -2.23 -4.97 -2.73
N VAL A 128 -2.74 -4.82 -3.94
CA VAL A 128 -2.20 -3.92 -4.97
C VAL A 128 -2.32 -2.47 -4.51
N ASP A 129 -3.51 -2.06 -4.07
CA ASP A 129 -3.79 -0.70 -3.62
C ASP A 129 -2.95 -0.31 -2.40
N MET A 130 -2.78 -1.20 -1.44
CA MET A 130 -1.94 -0.97 -0.26
C MET A 130 -0.46 -0.87 -0.62
N LEU A 131 0.03 -1.64 -1.60
CA LEU A 131 1.40 -1.48 -2.10
C LEU A 131 1.63 -0.09 -2.69
N GLU A 132 0.67 0.44 -3.46
CA GLU A 132 0.74 1.80 -4.02
C GLU A 132 0.83 2.85 -2.91
N LEU A 133 -0.06 2.75 -1.93
CA LEU A 133 -0.09 3.68 -0.79
C LEU A 133 1.19 3.61 0.05
N ILE A 134 1.70 2.42 0.33
CA ILE A 134 2.94 2.24 1.10
C ILE A 134 4.14 2.81 0.33
N LEU A 135 4.22 2.55 -0.98
CA LEU A 135 5.25 3.11 -1.87
C LEU A 135 5.20 4.64 -1.91
N SER A 136 4.00 5.23 -1.89
CA SER A 136 3.84 6.69 -1.92
C SER A 136 4.57 7.38 -0.77
N ARG A 137 4.57 6.80 0.44
CA ARG A 137 5.29 7.36 1.59
C ARG A 137 6.81 7.33 1.38
N PHE A 138 7.37 6.27 0.81
CA PHE A 138 8.80 6.22 0.47
C PHE A 138 9.19 7.29 -0.57
N GLY A 139 8.34 7.55 -1.56
CA GLY A 139 8.63 8.53 -2.61
C GLY A 139 8.37 9.98 -2.20
N SER A 140 7.65 10.22 -1.09
CA SER A 140 7.18 11.54 -0.66
C SER A 140 8.04 12.18 0.44
N GLU A 141 9.04 11.48 0.96
CA GLU A 141 9.93 12.02 1.98
C GLU A 141 10.75 13.20 1.41
N LYS A 142 10.54 14.42 1.96
CA LYS A 142 11.23 15.64 1.53
C LYS A 142 12.73 15.60 1.83
N HIS A 143 13.57 15.27 0.86
CA HIS A 143 15.03 15.29 1.05
C HIS A 143 15.79 15.76 -0.19
N HIS A 144 16.94 16.42 0.04
CA HIS A 144 17.76 17.05 -0.99
C HIS A 144 18.79 16.12 -1.65
N ASP A 145 18.90 14.86 -1.20
CA ASP A 145 19.93 13.93 -1.66
C ASP A 145 19.53 13.18 -2.95
N VAL A 146 20.52 12.89 -3.79
CA VAL A 146 20.37 12.32 -5.14
C VAL A 146 19.76 10.93 -5.08
N GLU A 147 20.17 10.10 -4.11
CA GLU A 147 19.68 8.72 -3.95
C GLU A 147 18.16 8.69 -3.78
N ARG A 148 17.62 9.55 -2.90
CA ARG A 148 16.17 9.60 -2.63
C ARG A 148 15.35 10.17 -3.79
N LYS A 149 15.93 11.09 -4.58
CA LYS A 149 15.29 11.54 -5.84
C LYS A 149 15.16 10.39 -6.83
N GLU A 150 16.19 9.56 -6.97
CA GLU A 150 16.12 8.40 -7.85
C GLU A 150 15.13 7.35 -7.34
N THR A 151 15.06 7.13 -6.01
CA THR A 151 14.01 6.31 -5.39
C THR A 151 12.62 6.80 -5.77
N ALA A 152 12.33 8.10 -5.61
CA ALA A 152 11.04 8.68 -5.98
C ALA A 152 10.72 8.48 -7.47
N LYS A 153 11.70 8.66 -8.37
CA LYS A 153 11.54 8.40 -9.81
C LYS A 153 11.21 6.93 -10.10
N ASN A 154 11.91 5.99 -9.46
CA ASN A 154 11.70 4.55 -9.66
C ASN A 154 10.34 4.08 -9.15
N ILE A 155 9.90 4.59 -8.01
CA ILE A 155 8.55 4.37 -7.49
C ILE A 155 7.53 4.91 -8.48
N LEU A 156 7.70 6.16 -8.93
CA LEU A 156 6.75 6.81 -9.83
C LEU A 156 6.64 6.11 -11.19
N ARG A 157 7.77 5.66 -11.77
CA ARG A 157 7.79 4.81 -12.97
C ARG A 157 6.96 3.55 -12.78
N SER A 158 7.10 2.91 -11.62
CA SER A 158 6.37 1.69 -11.29
C SER A 158 4.86 1.95 -11.13
N LEU A 159 4.47 3.03 -10.45
CA LEU A 159 3.07 3.44 -10.28
C LEU A 159 2.40 3.78 -11.61
N VAL A 160 3.08 4.49 -12.52
CA VAL A 160 2.60 4.78 -13.88
C VAL A 160 2.33 3.48 -14.62
N LYS A 161 3.31 2.56 -14.65
CA LYS A 161 3.13 1.25 -15.29
C LYS A 161 1.94 0.49 -14.69
N GLY A 162 1.78 0.51 -13.37
CA GLY A 162 0.64 -0.12 -12.71
C GLY A 162 -0.70 0.49 -13.10
N TYR A 163 -0.77 1.81 -13.24
CA TYR A 163 -1.95 2.53 -13.71
C TYR A 163 -2.34 2.12 -15.14
N GLU A 164 -1.36 2.04 -16.04
CA GLU A 164 -1.55 1.58 -17.42
C GLU A 164 -2.06 0.14 -17.48
N GLU A 165 -1.52 -0.75 -16.65
CA GLU A 165 -1.97 -2.14 -16.57
C GLU A 165 -3.38 -2.25 -15.99
N LYS A 166 -3.74 -1.42 -14.99
CA LYS A 166 -5.10 -1.39 -14.41
C LYS A 166 -6.18 -1.11 -15.46
N PHE A 167 -5.90 -0.29 -16.49
CA PHE A 167 -6.84 -0.06 -17.60
C PHE A 167 -7.17 -1.33 -18.41
N LYS A 168 -6.22 -2.25 -18.57
CA LYS A 168 -6.47 -3.53 -19.26
C LYS A 168 -7.41 -4.46 -18.46
N TYR A 169 -7.57 -4.18 -17.17
CA TYR A 169 -8.39 -4.93 -16.22
C TYR A 169 -9.45 -4.03 -15.55
N ALA A 170 -9.95 -3.02 -16.26
CA ALA A 170 -10.89 -2.03 -15.74
C ALA A 170 -12.23 -2.61 -15.25
N ALA A 171 -12.55 -3.86 -15.60
CA ALA A 171 -13.69 -4.58 -15.02
C ALA A 171 -13.52 -4.79 -13.51
N TYR A 172 -12.29 -4.97 -13.02
CA TYR A 172 -11.97 -5.21 -11.60
C TYR A 172 -11.49 -3.95 -10.90
N PHE A 173 -10.61 -3.19 -11.54
CA PHE A 173 -10.13 -1.93 -10.98
C PHE A 173 -11.12 -0.82 -11.33
N GLN A 174 -12.03 -0.54 -10.41
CA GLN A 174 -12.97 0.59 -10.49
C GLN A 174 -12.91 1.41 -9.21
N GLY A 175 -13.38 2.65 -9.23
CA GLY A 175 -13.48 3.47 -8.02
C GLY A 175 -12.16 3.59 -7.25
N SER A 176 -12.07 2.97 -6.07
CA SER A 176 -10.87 2.96 -5.22
C SER A 176 -9.64 2.43 -5.94
N GLY A 177 -9.79 1.41 -6.79
CA GLY A 177 -8.69 0.75 -7.48
C GLY A 177 -7.90 1.66 -8.41
N PHE A 178 -8.49 2.73 -8.97
CA PHE A 178 -7.72 3.75 -9.69
C PHE A 178 -7.32 4.93 -8.80
N ARG A 179 -8.13 5.23 -7.78
CA ARG A 179 -7.92 6.33 -6.86
C ARG A 179 -6.59 6.19 -6.11
N THR A 180 -6.34 5.05 -5.47
CA THR A 180 -5.11 4.80 -4.68
C THR A 180 -3.84 5.07 -5.48
N ASN A 181 -3.80 4.65 -6.74
CA ASN A 181 -2.67 4.93 -7.63
C ASN A 181 -2.51 6.44 -7.90
N ILE A 182 -3.59 7.14 -8.25
CA ILE A 182 -3.57 8.58 -8.51
C ILE A 182 -3.13 9.36 -7.26
N TYR A 183 -3.66 9.04 -6.09
CA TYR A 183 -3.20 9.65 -4.83
C TYR A 183 -1.72 9.38 -4.59
N SER A 184 -1.26 8.15 -4.82
CA SER A 184 0.14 7.78 -4.58
C SER A 184 1.09 8.59 -5.46
N ARG A 185 0.73 8.77 -6.75
CA ARG A 185 1.48 9.61 -7.68
C ARG A 185 1.43 11.08 -7.29
N ALA A 186 0.24 11.58 -6.93
CA ALA A 186 0.00 12.94 -6.47
C ALA A 186 0.89 13.29 -5.27
N SER A 187 0.90 12.43 -4.24
CA SER A 187 1.71 12.61 -3.02
C SER A 187 3.20 12.74 -3.34
N ILE A 188 3.71 11.93 -4.27
CA ILE A 188 5.11 11.99 -4.70
C ILE A 188 5.40 13.29 -5.47
N VAL A 189 4.63 13.60 -6.51
CA VAL A 189 4.95 14.75 -7.38
C VAL A 189 4.81 16.09 -6.65
N MET A 190 3.83 16.23 -5.76
CA MET A 190 3.61 17.47 -5.03
C MET A 190 4.62 17.69 -3.90
N ASN A 191 5.15 16.62 -3.28
CA ASN A 191 6.25 16.76 -2.32
C ASN A 191 7.60 17.05 -2.99
N ASN A 192 7.77 16.68 -4.26
CA ASN A 192 8.99 16.93 -5.04
C ASN A 192 8.95 18.26 -5.83
N LYS A 193 7.80 18.93 -5.93
CA LYS A 193 7.64 20.26 -6.53
C LYS A 193 7.39 21.32 -5.44
N ASN A 194 7.48 22.60 -5.78
CA ASN A 194 7.26 23.67 -4.82
C ASN A 194 5.78 23.69 -4.40
N MET A 195 5.47 23.37 -3.13
CA MET A 195 4.11 23.31 -2.59
C MET A 195 3.30 24.59 -2.81
N ALA A 196 3.95 25.75 -2.97
CA ALA A 196 3.27 27.02 -3.24
C ALA A 196 2.45 27.00 -4.55
N GLU A 197 2.85 26.21 -5.55
CA GLU A 197 2.09 26.03 -6.80
C GLU A 197 0.83 25.16 -6.59
N PHE A 198 0.81 24.37 -5.52
CA PHE A 198 -0.21 23.36 -5.23
C PHE A 198 -0.94 23.60 -3.91
N SER A 199 -0.84 24.81 -3.33
CA SER A 199 -1.36 25.13 -2.00
C SER A 199 -2.88 25.03 -1.87
N HIS A 200 -3.60 25.05 -2.99
CA HIS A 200 -5.05 24.85 -3.07
C HIS A 200 -5.44 23.36 -3.18
N MET A 201 -4.47 22.47 -3.30
CA MET A 201 -4.63 21.04 -3.60
C MET A 201 -4.26 20.13 -2.41
N SER A 202 -3.91 20.71 -1.26
CA SER A 202 -3.24 20.01 -0.16
C SER A 202 -4.14 19.13 0.73
N LEU A 203 -5.33 18.74 0.27
CA LEU A 203 -6.26 17.89 1.01
C LEU A 203 -7.03 17.01 0.02
N TYR A 204 -6.46 15.89 -0.43
CA TYR A 204 -7.14 15.05 -1.43
C TYR A 204 -8.41 14.45 -0.84
N SER A 205 -9.53 15.09 -1.14
CA SER A 205 -10.84 14.51 -0.94
C SER A 205 -11.00 13.36 -1.93
N LYS A 206 -11.78 12.34 -1.54
CA LYS A 206 -12.13 11.22 -2.43
C LYS A 206 -12.71 11.72 -3.78
N SER A 207 -13.34 12.90 -3.82
CA SER A 207 -13.90 13.53 -5.02
C SER A 207 -12.87 14.10 -6.01
N GLU A 208 -11.79 14.72 -5.54
CA GLU A 208 -10.79 15.33 -6.43
C GLU A 208 -10.03 14.27 -7.23
N MET A 209 -9.83 13.09 -6.63
CA MET A 209 -9.13 11.97 -7.27
C MET A 209 -9.89 11.36 -8.45
N THR A 210 -11.15 11.76 -8.66
CA THR A 210 -11.96 11.40 -9.83
C THR A 210 -12.15 12.55 -10.83
N ASN A 211 -11.59 13.72 -10.53
CA ASN A 211 -11.65 14.84 -11.45
C ASN A 211 -10.68 14.59 -12.62
N GLU A 212 -11.19 14.57 -13.84
CA GLU A 212 -10.41 14.28 -15.05
C GLU A 212 -9.26 15.25 -15.28
N GLN A 213 -9.45 16.54 -14.99
CA GLN A 213 -8.41 17.55 -15.12
C GLN A 213 -7.28 17.32 -14.11
N PHE A 214 -7.64 16.96 -12.86
CA PHE A 214 -6.67 16.60 -11.84
C PHE A 214 -5.87 15.36 -12.24
N VAL A 215 -6.55 14.29 -12.68
CA VAL A 215 -5.88 13.06 -13.14
C VAL A 215 -4.91 13.35 -14.28
N LYS A 216 -5.32 14.14 -15.28
CA LYS A 216 -4.46 14.53 -16.40
C LYS A 216 -3.24 15.35 -15.94
N MET A 217 -3.44 16.29 -15.03
CA MET A 217 -2.35 17.07 -14.46
C MET A 217 -1.34 16.18 -13.71
N ILE A 218 -1.81 15.25 -12.87
CA ILE A 218 -0.95 14.28 -12.20
C ILE A 218 -0.20 13.42 -13.21
N ASP A 219 -0.83 13.07 -14.32
CA ASP A 219 -0.20 12.32 -15.40
C ASP A 219 0.98 13.07 -16.02
N GLU A 220 0.74 14.29 -16.47
CA GLU A 220 1.76 15.18 -17.03
C GLU A 220 2.92 15.43 -16.04
N LEU A 221 2.61 15.74 -14.78
CA LEU A 221 3.61 15.95 -13.73
C LEU A 221 4.43 14.70 -13.44
N SER A 222 3.81 13.52 -13.51
CA SER A 222 4.52 12.26 -13.28
C SER A 222 5.58 12.04 -14.35
N TYR A 223 5.22 12.20 -15.62
CA TYR A 223 6.16 12.05 -16.74
C TYR A 223 7.27 13.11 -16.71
N GLN A 224 6.98 14.34 -16.27
CA GLN A 224 7.99 15.36 -16.08
C GLN A 224 9.03 14.99 -15.02
N LEU A 225 8.60 14.45 -13.87
CA LEU A 225 9.51 14.09 -12.78
C LEU A 225 10.36 12.85 -13.12
N ILE A 226 9.80 11.92 -13.91
CA ILE A 226 10.48 10.70 -14.36
C ILE A 226 11.66 10.98 -15.31
N LYS A 227 11.54 12.00 -16.18
CA LYS A 227 12.60 12.46 -17.09
C LYS A 227 13.83 12.95 -16.32
#